data_AF-A0A4D4MJZ4-F1
#
_entry.id   AF-A0A4D4MJZ4-F1
#
_cell.length_a   1.000
_cell.length_b   1.000
_cell.length_c   1.000
_cell.angle_alpha   90.00
_cell.angle_beta   90.00
_cell.angle_gamma   90.00
#
_symmetry.space_group_name_H-M   'P 1'
#
loop_
_entity.id
_entity.type
_entity.pdbx_description
1 polymer ?
#
loop_
_entity_poly.entity_id
_entity_poly.type
_entity_poly.pdbx_seq_one_letter_code
_entity_poly.pdbx_strand_id
1 'polypeptide(L)'
;MKNPQRHIAFDVPAQWALKASSWVTYVSENDDPDDTPLIGMSAPAYLEEQWCGSDDDRDGTKEYAPLAGAGSRRSNGAKTPAEAARDDAATWVYGAYTQPDKKLVTSGAVESYTTKSGITGSLATASSSGVEKSKKCRTDGKATVFAFKDDAGDIVSWAFFGARGVSDEVPDATVKRILGTVRLYKDPSDS
;
A
#
# COMPACT_ATOMS: atom_id res chain seq x y z
N MET A 1 14.26 -6.04 -13.21
CA MET A 1 13.67 -7.35 -12.83
C MET A 1 12.28 -7.44 -13.45
N LYS A 2 11.91 -8.56 -14.09
CA LYS A 2 10.66 -8.71 -14.86
C LYS A 2 9.68 -9.64 -14.13
N ASN A 3 8.41 -9.23 -14.00
CA ASN A 3 7.31 -10.02 -13.45
C ASN A 3 6.27 -10.31 -14.55
N PRO A 4 6.09 -11.55 -15.00
CA PRO A 4 5.05 -11.89 -15.98
C PRO A 4 3.64 -12.00 -15.37
N GLN A 5 3.46 -11.99 -14.04
CA GLN A 5 2.18 -12.41 -13.45
C GLN A 5 1.21 -11.29 -13.06
N ARG A 6 1.63 -10.03 -13.05
CA ARG A 6 0.77 -8.92 -12.63
C ARG A 6 1.12 -7.70 -13.47
N HIS A 7 0.26 -7.43 -14.45
CA HIS A 7 0.44 -6.45 -15.51
C HIS A 7 0.45 -4.99 -15.03
N ILE A 8 0.87 -4.66 -13.80
CA ILE A 8 0.97 -3.29 -13.32
C ILE A 8 2.44 -2.96 -13.05
N ALA A 9 2.93 -1.90 -13.67
CA ALA A 9 4.24 -1.31 -13.41
C ALA A 9 4.09 0.14 -12.93
N PHE A 10 5.02 0.58 -12.08
CA PHE A 10 5.15 1.95 -11.59
C PHE A 10 6.61 2.24 -11.29
N ASP A 11 6.99 3.51 -11.29
CA ASP A 11 8.35 3.97 -11.04
C ASP A 11 8.42 4.71 -9.70
N VAL A 12 9.47 4.45 -8.94
CA VAL A 12 9.73 5.08 -7.63
C VAL A 12 11.06 5.84 -7.65
N PRO A 13 11.24 6.84 -6.77
CA PRO A 13 12.53 7.51 -6.59
C PRO A 13 13.65 6.51 -6.27
N ALA A 14 14.89 6.82 -6.66
CA ALA A 14 16.04 5.92 -6.57
C ALA A 14 16.35 5.39 -5.15
N GLN A 15 15.94 6.12 -4.11
CA GLN A 15 16.11 5.74 -2.71
C GLN A 15 15.17 4.61 -2.24
N TRP A 16 14.19 4.22 -3.06
CA TRP A 16 13.26 3.15 -2.73
C TRP A 16 13.86 1.78 -3.09
N ALA A 17 13.84 0.85 -2.15
CA ALA A 17 14.27 -0.52 -2.33
C ALA A 17 13.21 -1.32 -3.08
N LEU A 18 13.53 -1.75 -4.31
CA LEU A 18 12.67 -2.60 -5.11
C LEU A 18 12.77 -4.05 -4.66
N LYS A 19 11.65 -4.69 -4.37
CA LYS A 19 11.60 -6.14 -4.13
C LYS A 19 11.37 -6.93 -5.41
N ALA A 20 11.72 -8.20 -5.33
CA ALA A 20 11.49 -9.15 -6.41
C ALA A 20 10.00 -9.25 -6.75
N SER A 21 9.71 -9.60 -8.00
CA SER A 21 8.37 -9.81 -8.55
C SER A 21 7.51 -10.81 -7.78
N SER A 22 8.15 -11.85 -7.24
CA SER A 22 7.53 -12.89 -6.42
C SER A 22 7.29 -12.47 -4.97
N TRP A 23 7.87 -11.35 -4.52
CA TRP A 23 7.73 -10.89 -3.16
C TRP A 23 6.31 -10.40 -2.90
N VAL A 24 5.74 -10.83 -1.78
CA VAL A 24 4.42 -10.42 -1.29
C VAL A 24 4.62 -9.76 0.06
N THR A 25 3.86 -8.70 0.31
CA THR A 25 3.68 -8.09 1.63
C THR A 25 2.20 -8.01 1.94
N TYR A 26 1.86 -8.16 3.21
CA TYR A 26 0.50 -8.05 3.70
C TYR A 26 0.48 -7.49 5.12
N VAL A 27 -0.71 -7.12 5.56
CA VAL A 27 -1.05 -6.88 6.96
C VAL A 27 -2.15 -7.86 7.35
N SER A 28 -2.11 -8.33 8.59
CA SER A 28 -3.04 -9.27 9.24
C SER A 28 -3.51 -8.68 10.56
N GLU A 29 -4.52 -9.27 11.20
CA GLU A 29 -4.93 -8.85 12.55
C GLU A 29 -3.84 -9.25 13.57
N ASN A 30 -3.48 -8.34 14.49
CA ASN A 30 -2.38 -8.55 15.45
C ASN A 30 -2.62 -9.73 16.41
N ASP A 31 -3.87 -10.11 16.63
CA ASP A 31 -4.29 -11.22 17.49
C ASP A 31 -4.71 -12.48 16.70
N ASP A 32 -4.51 -12.50 15.38
CA ASP A 32 -4.77 -13.68 14.55
C ASP A 32 -3.56 -14.64 14.56
N PRO A 33 -3.66 -15.81 15.21
CA PRO A 33 -2.57 -16.78 15.26
C PRO A 33 -2.29 -17.44 13.89
N ASP A 34 -3.26 -17.42 12.98
CA ASP A 34 -3.11 -18.00 11.63
C ASP A 34 -2.49 -16.99 10.64
N ASP A 35 -2.26 -15.76 11.08
CA ASP A 35 -1.66 -14.67 10.31
C ASP A 35 -2.38 -14.44 8.96
N THR A 36 -3.72 -14.49 8.99
CA THR A 36 -4.56 -14.39 7.80
C THR A 36 -4.46 -12.98 7.22
N PRO A 37 -4.09 -12.80 5.94
CA PRO A 37 -3.97 -11.47 5.35
C PRO A 37 -5.31 -10.71 5.29
N LEU A 38 -5.36 -9.54 5.93
CA LEU A 38 -6.43 -8.54 5.73
C LEU A 38 -6.33 -7.93 4.33
N ILE A 39 -5.12 -7.55 3.94
CA ILE A 39 -4.80 -7.05 2.61
C ILE A 39 -3.33 -7.30 2.32
N GLY A 40 -2.99 -7.55 1.06
CA GLY A 40 -1.62 -7.68 0.62
C GLY A 40 -1.41 -7.20 -0.81
N MET A 41 -0.15 -6.93 -1.13
CA MET A 41 0.31 -6.53 -2.44
C MET A 41 1.61 -7.21 -2.81
N SER A 42 1.93 -7.17 -4.09
CA SER A 42 3.08 -7.84 -4.67
C SER A 42 4.07 -6.86 -5.27
N ALA A 43 5.32 -7.32 -5.40
CA ALA A 43 6.46 -6.57 -5.90
C ALA A 43 6.57 -5.17 -5.24
N PRO A 44 6.57 -5.10 -3.89
CA PRO A 44 6.59 -3.82 -3.23
C PRO A 44 7.92 -3.10 -3.47
N ALA A 45 7.84 -1.77 -3.55
CA ALA A 45 8.95 -0.88 -3.34
C ALA A 45 8.82 -0.27 -1.95
N TYR A 46 9.89 -0.30 -1.15
CA TYR A 46 9.89 0.27 0.19
C TYR A 46 10.82 1.47 0.28
N LEU A 47 10.37 2.50 1.00
CA LEU A 47 11.23 3.58 1.46
C LEU A 47 11.68 3.27 2.89
N GLU A 48 12.99 3.34 3.13
CA GLU A 48 13.61 3.14 4.44
C GLU A 48 13.09 1.88 5.16
N GLU A 49 13.44 0.70 4.63
CA GLU A 49 12.90 -0.59 5.11
C GLU A 49 13.09 -0.83 6.61
N GLN A 50 14.14 -0.26 7.18
CA GLN A 50 14.49 -0.35 8.60
C GLN A 50 14.33 0.99 9.30
N TRP A 51 13.31 1.75 8.93
CA TRP A 51 13.04 3.09 9.45
C TRP A 51 12.85 3.10 10.97
N CYS A 52 11.98 2.22 11.49
CA CYS A 52 11.77 2.09 12.92
C CYS A 52 11.99 0.65 13.39
N GLY A 53 12.99 0.46 14.26
CA GLY A 53 13.25 -0.81 14.94
C GLY A 53 12.83 -0.81 16.40
N SER A 54 12.08 -1.83 16.81
CA SER A 54 11.67 -2.11 18.20
C SER A 54 11.84 -3.58 18.55
N ASP A 55 12.18 -3.83 19.82
CA ASP A 55 12.22 -5.16 20.44
C ASP A 55 11.15 -5.12 21.54
N ASP A 56 9.89 -5.24 21.12
CA ASP A 56 8.74 -4.99 21.98
C ASP A 56 8.45 -6.19 22.92
N ASP A 57 8.83 -7.40 22.50
CA ASP A 57 8.70 -8.64 23.27
C ASP A 57 9.94 -8.95 24.13
N ARG A 58 11.03 -8.20 23.93
CA ARG A 58 12.30 -8.28 24.68
C ARG A 58 13.01 -9.60 24.47
N ASP A 59 12.91 -10.17 23.28
CA ASP A 59 13.61 -11.41 22.91
C ASP A 59 15.07 -11.15 22.44
N GLY A 60 15.45 -9.88 22.28
CA GLY A 60 16.77 -9.44 21.82
C GLY A 60 16.87 -9.21 20.30
N THR A 61 15.80 -9.47 19.55
CA THR A 61 15.67 -9.25 18.11
C THR A 61 14.84 -8.01 17.84
N LYS A 62 15.30 -7.17 16.91
CA LYS A 62 14.52 -6.00 16.48
C LYS A 62 13.63 -6.36 15.30
N GLU A 63 12.35 -6.08 15.46
CA GLU A 63 11.40 -5.98 14.36
C GLU A 63 11.50 -4.58 13.76
N TYR A 64 11.47 -4.50 12.43
CA TYR A 64 11.60 -3.25 11.70
C TYR A 64 10.35 -2.95 10.89
N ALA A 65 9.86 -1.72 11.03
CA ALA A 65 8.80 -1.16 10.20
C ALA A 65 9.40 -0.23 9.14
N PRO A 66 8.98 -0.36 7.85
CA PRO A 66 9.37 0.57 6.82
C PRO A 66 8.68 1.93 7.00
N LEU A 67 9.31 3.01 6.53
CA LEU A 67 8.67 4.34 6.51
C LEU A 67 7.45 4.35 5.59
N ALA A 68 7.58 3.72 4.41
CA ALA A 68 6.50 3.57 3.45
C ALA A 68 6.70 2.38 2.51
N GLY A 69 5.61 1.88 1.95
CA GLY A 69 5.58 0.84 0.93
C GLY A 69 4.61 1.18 -0.20
N ALA A 70 4.94 0.77 -1.43
CA ALA A 70 4.04 0.87 -2.58
C ALA A 70 4.12 -0.40 -3.43
N GLY A 71 3.00 -0.84 -3.99
CA GLY A 71 2.92 -2.09 -4.72
C GLY A 71 1.59 -2.26 -5.44
N SER A 72 1.36 -3.44 -6.00
CA SER A 72 0.14 -3.73 -6.76
C SER A 72 -0.50 -5.05 -6.37
N ARG A 73 -1.82 -5.14 -6.53
CA ARG A 73 -2.59 -6.36 -6.28
C ARG A 73 -3.72 -6.53 -7.29
N ARG A 74 -4.23 -7.75 -7.37
CA ARG A 74 -5.59 -8.01 -7.87
C ARG A 74 -6.55 -7.82 -6.70
N SER A 75 -7.64 -7.09 -6.91
CA SER A 75 -8.67 -6.83 -5.90
C SER A 75 -9.85 -7.77 -6.10
N ASN A 76 -9.56 -9.08 -6.05
CA ASN A 76 -10.56 -10.13 -6.19
C ASN A 76 -11.64 -9.96 -5.11
N GLY A 77 -12.91 -9.88 -5.52
CA GLY A 77 -14.06 -9.75 -4.62
C GLY A 77 -14.67 -8.35 -4.55
N ALA A 78 -13.97 -7.30 -5.00
CA ALA A 78 -14.59 -5.98 -5.14
C ALA A 78 -15.58 -5.97 -6.31
N LYS A 79 -16.71 -5.25 -6.18
CA LYS A 79 -17.69 -5.13 -7.27
C LYS A 79 -17.35 -3.98 -8.21
N THR A 80 -16.68 -2.95 -7.68
CA THR A 80 -16.29 -1.75 -8.44
C THR A 80 -14.87 -1.28 -8.07
N PRO A 81 -14.17 -0.59 -8.98
CA PRO A 81 -12.91 0.07 -8.64
C PRO A 81 -13.06 1.10 -7.50
N ALA A 82 -14.20 1.77 -7.39
CA ALA A 82 -14.46 2.74 -6.33
C ALA A 82 -14.52 2.10 -4.94
N GLU A 83 -15.21 0.96 -4.84
CA GLU A 83 -15.25 0.11 -3.64
C GLU A 83 -13.85 -0.39 -3.31
N ALA A 84 -13.15 -1.00 -4.27
CA ALA A 84 -11.79 -1.48 -4.08
C ALA A 84 -10.84 -0.39 -3.56
N ALA A 85 -10.85 0.79 -4.16
CA ALA A 85 -9.98 1.89 -3.74
C ALA A 85 -10.26 2.33 -2.30
N ARG A 86 -11.55 2.50 -1.95
CA ARG A 86 -11.96 2.97 -0.63
C ARG A 86 -11.62 1.95 0.46
N ASP A 87 -11.98 0.69 0.24
CA ASP A 87 -11.86 -0.38 1.23
C ASP A 87 -10.40 -0.78 1.42
N ASP A 88 -9.63 -0.90 0.33
CA ASP A 88 -8.20 -1.20 0.40
C ASP A 88 -7.44 -0.09 1.15
N ALA A 89 -7.75 1.19 0.89
CA ALA A 89 -7.10 2.30 1.58
C ALA A 89 -7.36 2.26 3.09
N ALA A 90 -8.62 2.05 3.49
CA ALA A 90 -8.99 1.92 4.88
C ALA A 90 -8.31 0.72 5.55
N THR A 91 -8.24 -0.42 4.86
CA THR A 91 -7.66 -1.66 5.37
C THR A 91 -6.15 -1.55 5.57
N TRP A 92 -5.43 -0.90 4.65
CA TRP A 92 -4.00 -0.61 4.83
C TRP A 92 -3.73 0.26 6.06
N VAL A 93 -4.51 1.33 6.27
CA VAL A 93 -4.34 2.19 7.45
C VAL A 93 -4.67 1.43 8.73
N TYR A 94 -5.77 0.69 8.72
CA TYR A 94 -6.17 -0.12 9.87
C TYR A 94 -5.09 -1.13 10.24
N GLY A 95 -4.76 -2.03 9.30
CA GLY A 95 -3.87 -3.15 9.52
C GLY A 95 -2.45 -2.71 9.89
N ALA A 96 -1.92 -1.66 9.25
CA ALA A 96 -0.55 -1.23 9.51
C ALA A 96 -0.39 -0.28 10.72
N TYR A 97 -1.43 0.45 11.13
CA TYR A 97 -1.25 1.58 12.08
C TYR A 97 -2.21 1.61 13.26
N THR A 98 -3.48 1.26 13.08
CA THR A 98 -4.51 1.60 14.09
C THR A 98 -5.04 0.43 14.90
N GLN A 99 -4.60 -0.81 14.63
CA GLN A 99 -5.14 -1.97 15.33
C GLN A 99 -5.07 -1.86 16.87
N PRO A 100 -6.08 -2.29 17.62
CA PRO A 100 -7.35 -2.88 17.14
C PRO A 100 -8.42 -1.82 16.80
N ASP A 101 -8.10 -0.53 16.84
CA ASP A 101 -9.09 0.55 16.74
C ASP A 101 -9.37 0.98 15.29
N LYS A 102 -10.45 0.45 14.71
CA LYS A 102 -10.96 0.87 13.39
C LYS A 102 -11.49 2.31 13.38
N LYS A 103 -11.88 2.88 14.52
CA LYS A 103 -12.50 4.22 14.60
C LYS A 103 -11.50 5.34 14.34
N LEU A 104 -10.20 5.05 14.47
CA LEU A 104 -9.13 6.00 14.15
C LEU A 104 -8.93 6.17 12.64
N VAL A 105 -9.53 5.32 11.80
CA VAL A 105 -9.41 5.40 10.34
C VAL A 105 -10.43 6.37 9.76
N THR A 106 -9.94 7.35 9.00
CA THR A 106 -10.75 8.28 8.21
C THR A 106 -10.47 8.06 6.72
N SER A 107 -11.50 7.66 5.97
CA SER A 107 -11.44 7.52 4.51
C SER A 107 -11.91 8.80 3.82
N GLY A 108 -11.13 9.27 2.85
CA GLY A 108 -11.48 10.39 1.97
C GLY A 108 -12.59 10.04 0.97
N ALA A 109 -12.95 11.02 0.14
CA ALA A 109 -13.83 10.79 -0.99
C ALA A 109 -13.13 9.91 -2.04
N VAL A 110 -13.92 9.17 -2.80
CA VAL A 110 -13.43 8.47 -4.00
C VAL A 110 -13.50 9.44 -5.18
N GLU A 111 -12.40 9.60 -5.88
CA GLU A 111 -12.26 10.51 -7.01
C GLU A 111 -11.91 9.74 -8.29
N SER A 112 -12.24 10.30 -9.46
CA SER A 112 -11.72 9.77 -10.72
C SER A 112 -10.30 10.29 -10.95
N TYR A 113 -9.41 9.41 -11.41
CA TYR A 113 -8.03 9.77 -11.72
C TYR A 113 -7.58 9.09 -13.01
N THR A 114 -6.76 9.79 -13.80
CA THR A 114 -6.14 9.26 -15.02
C THR A 114 -4.62 9.33 -14.90
N THR A 115 -3.95 8.19 -15.07
CA THR A 115 -2.48 8.11 -15.04
C THR A 115 -1.87 8.73 -16.30
N LYS A 116 -0.55 8.98 -16.31
CA LYS A 116 0.13 9.48 -17.52
C LYS A 116 0.09 8.49 -18.68
N SER A 117 -0.10 7.20 -18.41
CA SER A 117 -0.29 6.18 -19.44
C SER A 117 -1.73 6.09 -19.95
N GLY A 118 -2.65 6.95 -19.47
CA GLY A 118 -4.04 6.99 -19.91
C GLY A 118 -4.99 6.01 -19.21
N ILE A 119 -4.57 5.38 -18.11
CA ILE A 119 -5.46 4.50 -17.34
C ILE A 119 -6.38 5.36 -16.48
N THR A 120 -7.68 5.24 -16.68
CA THR A 120 -8.69 5.89 -15.85
C THR A 120 -9.25 4.91 -14.82
N GLY A 121 -9.32 5.35 -13.57
CA GLY A 121 -9.82 4.54 -12.47
C GLY A 121 -10.34 5.39 -11.31
N SER A 122 -10.45 4.75 -10.16
CA SER A 122 -10.90 5.33 -8.90
C SER A 122 -9.72 5.47 -7.94
N LEU A 123 -9.55 6.66 -7.39
CA LEU A 123 -8.53 7.01 -6.41
C LEU A 123 -9.22 7.25 -5.06
N ALA A 124 -8.69 6.65 -4.01
CA ALA A 124 -9.11 6.94 -2.65
C ALA A 124 -7.91 7.06 -1.73
N THR A 125 -8.06 7.85 -0.67
CA THR A 125 -7.09 7.98 0.39
C THR A 125 -7.72 7.62 1.72
N ALA A 126 -6.93 7.10 2.65
CA ALA A 126 -7.33 6.96 4.04
C ALA A 126 -6.17 7.38 4.94
N SER A 127 -6.49 7.81 6.15
CA SER A 127 -5.50 8.20 7.14
C SER A 127 -5.99 7.95 8.55
N SER A 128 -5.07 7.80 9.49
CA SER A 128 -5.41 7.77 10.91
C SER A 128 -4.96 9.01 11.65
N SER A 129 -5.57 9.24 12.80
CA SER A 129 -5.20 10.29 13.74
C SER A 129 -5.45 9.84 15.17
N GLY A 130 -4.53 10.15 16.08
CA GLY A 130 -4.72 9.88 17.51
C GLY A 130 -4.35 8.46 17.93
N VAL A 131 -3.53 7.75 17.15
CA VAL A 131 -2.92 6.49 17.60
C VAL A 131 -2.08 6.74 18.85
N GLU A 132 -2.36 5.99 19.91
CA GLU A 132 -1.59 6.07 21.15
C GLU A 132 -0.14 5.61 20.91
N LYS A 133 0.82 6.49 21.20
CA LYS A 133 2.26 6.23 21.03
C LYS A 133 2.85 5.43 22.19
N SER A 134 2.17 4.35 22.58
CA SER A 134 2.56 3.48 23.69
C SER A 134 3.82 2.65 23.40
N LYS A 135 4.15 2.49 22.11
CA LYS A 135 5.35 1.80 21.61
C LYS A 135 6.14 2.71 20.68
N LYS A 136 7.44 2.45 20.57
CA LYS A 136 8.38 3.32 19.83
C LYS A 136 7.99 3.55 18.38
N CYS A 137 7.54 2.51 17.68
CA CYS A 137 7.23 2.56 16.25
C CYS A 137 5.76 2.87 15.95
N ARG A 138 4.93 3.11 16.98
CA ARG A 138 3.54 3.48 16.77
C ARG A 138 3.39 4.91 16.28
N THR A 139 2.76 5.04 15.12
CA THR A 139 2.47 6.30 14.46
C THR A 139 1.09 6.28 13.86
N ASP A 140 0.56 7.47 13.57
CA ASP A 140 -0.53 7.57 12.61
C ASP A 140 -0.04 7.12 11.22
N GLY A 141 -0.95 6.73 10.36
CA GLY A 141 -0.64 6.24 9.02
C GLY A 141 -1.50 6.89 7.96
N LYS A 142 -1.10 6.69 6.71
CA LYS A 142 -1.89 7.04 5.53
C LYS A 142 -1.74 6.02 4.44
N ALA A 143 -2.77 5.91 3.61
CA ALA A 143 -2.76 5.10 2.42
C ALA A 143 -3.39 5.85 1.24
N THR A 144 -2.90 5.55 0.04
CA THR A 144 -3.47 6.00 -1.23
C THR A 144 -3.61 4.80 -2.13
N VAL A 145 -4.82 4.55 -2.63
CA VAL A 145 -5.11 3.41 -3.50
C VAL A 145 -5.76 3.89 -4.78
N PHE A 146 -5.20 3.45 -5.90
CA PHE A 146 -5.76 3.64 -7.23
C PHE A 146 -6.19 2.29 -7.80
N ALA A 147 -7.48 2.10 -7.97
CA ALA A 147 -8.06 0.89 -8.53
C ALA A 147 -8.68 1.16 -9.91
N PHE A 148 -8.58 0.20 -10.80
CA PHE A 148 -9.07 0.29 -12.17
C PHE A 148 -9.37 -1.11 -12.73
N LYS A 149 -9.97 -1.17 -13.92
CA LYS A 149 -10.15 -2.42 -14.65
C LYS A 149 -9.00 -2.61 -15.63
N ASP A 150 -8.40 -3.78 -15.65
CA ASP A 150 -7.40 -4.14 -16.66
C ASP A 150 -8.06 -4.55 -18.00
N ASP A 151 -7.24 -4.93 -18.98
CA ASP A 151 -7.69 -5.36 -20.32
C ASP A 151 -8.62 -6.60 -20.27
N ALA A 152 -8.55 -7.42 -19.21
CA ALA A 152 -9.41 -8.58 -18.99
C ALA A 152 -10.72 -8.22 -18.26
N GLY A 153 -10.87 -6.96 -17.81
CA GLY A 153 -12.00 -6.49 -17.03
C GLY A 153 -11.87 -6.78 -15.52
N ASP A 154 -10.74 -7.34 -15.08
CA ASP A 154 -10.46 -7.62 -13.68
C ASP A 154 -10.17 -6.32 -12.93
N ILE A 155 -10.65 -6.21 -11.68
CA ILE A 155 -10.33 -5.06 -10.83
C ILE A 155 -8.96 -5.28 -10.20
N VAL A 156 -8.06 -4.34 -10.47
CA VAL A 156 -6.68 -4.34 -9.98
C VAL A 156 -6.39 -3.00 -9.31
N SER A 157 -5.43 -2.98 -8.39
CA SER A 157 -5.07 -1.76 -7.68
C SER A 157 -3.57 -1.58 -7.51
N TRP A 158 -3.15 -0.32 -7.53
CA TRP A 158 -1.88 0.15 -6.99
C TRP A 158 -2.15 0.78 -5.63
N ALA A 159 -1.33 0.45 -4.64
CA ALA A 159 -1.45 0.95 -3.28
C ALA A 159 -0.14 1.57 -2.81
N PHE A 160 -0.25 2.64 -2.03
CA PHE A 160 0.79 3.19 -1.18
C PHE A 160 0.29 3.17 0.26
N PHE A 161 1.16 2.82 1.21
CA PHE A 161 0.96 3.01 2.64
C PHE A 161 2.23 3.64 3.25
N GLY A 162 2.09 4.43 4.32
CA GLY A 162 3.24 5.02 5.00
C GLY A 162 2.89 5.73 6.30
N ALA A 163 3.91 5.97 7.12
CA ALA A 163 3.76 6.71 8.38
C ALA A 163 3.31 8.14 8.13
N ARG A 164 2.51 8.67 9.06
CA ARG A 164 1.92 10.01 9.04
C ARG A 164 2.22 10.73 10.36
N GLY A 165 2.40 12.04 10.29
CA GLY A 165 2.69 12.88 11.45
C GLY A 165 4.12 12.72 11.97
N VAL A 166 5.03 12.23 11.13
CA VAL A 166 6.46 12.07 11.41
C VAL A 166 7.29 13.01 10.53
N SER A 167 8.51 13.32 10.97
CA SER A 167 9.38 14.31 10.30
C SER A 167 9.77 13.94 8.86
N ASP A 168 9.80 12.66 8.58
CA ASP A 168 10.17 12.03 7.30
C ASP A 168 8.95 11.53 6.52
N GLU A 169 7.73 11.92 6.92
CA GLU A 169 6.50 11.55 6.22
C GLU A 169 6.61 11.82 4.71
N VAL A 170 6.32 10.79 3.91
CA VAL A 170 6.36 10.91 2.44
C VAL A 170 5.31 11.92 1.98
N PRO A 171 5.68 13.04 1.31
CA PRO A 171 4.71 14.03 0.89
C PRO A 171 3.72 13.48 -0.13
N ASP A 172 2.45 13.91 -0.07
CA ASP A 172 1.40 13.47 -1.01
C ASP A 172 1.76 13.78 -2.47
N ALA A 173 2.54 14.83 -2.72
CA ALA A 173 3.06 15.15 -4.04
C ALA A 173 4.00 14.04 -4.58
N THR A 174 4.79 13.40 -3.72
CA THR A 174 5.63 12.26 -4.08
C THR A 174 4.77 11.03 -4.37
N VAL A 175 3.76 10.77 -3.54
CA VAL A 175 2.80 9.66 -3.74
C VAL A 175 2.08 9.82 -5.08
N LYS A 176 1.55 11.02 -5.37
CA LYS A 176 0.91 11.33 -6.66
C LYS A 176 1.86 11.23 -7.85
N ARG A 177 3.15 11.57 -7.68
CA ARG A 177 4.16 11.42 -8.73
C ARG A 177 4.40 9.96 -9.09
N ILE A 178 4.51 9.08 -8.09
CA ILE A 178 4.63 7.62 -8.26
C ILE A 178 3.36 7.09 -8.94
N LEU A 179 2.18 7.40 -8.39
CA LEU A 179 0.88 7.04 -8.96
C LEU A 179 0.75 7.44 -10.44
N GLY A 180 1.22 8.63 -10.82
CA GLY A 180 1.19 9.09 -12.20
C GLY A 180 1.94 8.19 -13.20
N THR A 181 2.85 7.35 -12.74
CA THR A 181 3.63 6.41 -13.58
C THR A 181 3.00 5.03 -13.71
N VAL A 182 1.91 4.77 -12.99
CA VAL A 182 1.18 3.51 -13.05
C VAL A 182 0.72 3.25 -14.49
N ARG A 183 1.10 2.08 -14.99
CA ARG A 183 0.85 1.63 -16.36
C ARG A 183 0.64 0.12 -16.42
N LEU A 184 -0.04 -0.33 -17.47
CA LEU A 184 -0.12 -1.76 -17.76
C LEU A 184 1.19 -2.24 -18.38
N TYR A 185 1.70 -3.38 -17.93
CA TYR A 185 2.87 -4.06 -18.51
C TYR A 185 2.40 -5.32 -19.26
N LYS A 186 2.63 -5.35 -20.57
CA LYS A 186 2.49 -6.56 -21.39
C LYS A 186 3.87 -7.18 -21.55
N ASP A 187 3.99 -8.49 -21.33
CA ASP A 187 5.25 -9.16 -21.59
C ASP A 187 5.46 -9.18 -23.11
N PRO A 188 6.63 -8.79 -23.65
CA PRO A 188 6.91 -8.94 -25.08
C PRO A 188 6.78 -10.38 -25.62
N SER A 189 6.65 -11.40 -24.76
CA SER A 189 6.30 -12.77 -25.16
C SER A 189 4.81 -13.02 -25.43
N ASP A 190 3.92 -12.08 -25.13
CA ASP A 190 2.46 -12.19 -25.35
C ASP A 190 2.05 -11.79 -26.79
N SER A 191 2.93 -11.95 -27.78
CA SER A 191 2.71 -11.62 -29.21
C SER A 191 2.95 -12.81 -30.13
#